data_AF-A0A2H5V554-F1
#
_entry.id   AF-A0A2H5V554-F1
#
_cell.length_a   1.000
_cell.length_b   1.000
_cell.length_c   1.000
_cell.angle_alpha   90.00
_cell.angle_beta   90.00
_cell.angle_gamma   90.00
#
_symmetry.space_group_name_H-M   'P 1'
#
loop_
_entity.id
_entity.type
_entity.pdbx_description
1 polymer ?
#
loop_
_entity_poly.entity_id
_entity_poly.type
_entity_poly.pdbx_seq_one_letter_code
_entity_poly.pdbx_strand_id
1 'polypeptide(L)'
;MRYLGPLDRIIGHFCREGYSVSVGDGVVWLSRDGSKGAVWVVPIGGGLDEILWAVMGATEYANRFGNSYVALPVNLAKRIDESHFWTYGIGLLVYDEDMVREILQPRPRAEPREQATTHPEESDVETDEERSSLDNAILEELLRRVERLEREIAKLEELELLMARVGVSESRAGTQARTAQRPLPLVAPATIHYQAEHAVKSISHSEEKLPSYLQNNPWIEVLASKR
;
A
#
# COMPACT_ATOMS: atom_id res chain seq x y z
N MET A 1 -10.36 9.44 -31.68
CA MET A 1 -10.65 8.05 -31.27
C MET A 1 -10.74 8.04 -29.76
N ARG A 2 -11.92 7.79 -29.19
CA ARG A 2 -12.05 7.63 -27.73
C ARG A 2 -11.54 6.23 -27.40
N TYR A 3 -10.51 6.13 -26.57
CA TYR A 3 -10.08 4.85 -26.03
C TYR A 3 -11.23 4.31 -25.18
N LEU A 4 -11.91 3.28 -25.68
CA LEU A 4 -12.92 2.55 -24.90
C LEU A 4 -12.19 1.79 -23.80
N GLY A 5 -12.58 2.07 -22.56
CA GLY A 5 -12.01 1.41 -21.39
C GLY A 5 -12.26 -0.10 -21.43
N PRO A 6 -11.58 -0.88 -20.59
CA PRO A 6 -11.84 -2.32 -20.45
C PRO A 6 -13.30 -2.59 -20.07
N LEU A 7 -13.90 -1.73 -19.23
CA LEU A 7 -15.31 -1.78 -18.87
C LEU A 7 -16.22 -1.63 -20.09
N ASP A 8 -16.00 -0.61 -20.93
CA ASP A 8 -16.83 -0.36 -22.11
C ASP A 8 -16.83 -1.54 -23.10
N ARG A 9 -15.70 -2.24 -23.21
CA ARG A 9 -15.55 -3.43 -24.06
C ARG A 9 -16.37 -4.60 -23.54
N ILE A 10 -16.32 -4.84 -22.24
CA ILE A 10 -17.08 -5.91 -21.58
C ILE A 10 -18.58 -5.62 -21.66
N ILE A 11 -18.98 -4.37 -21.40
CA ILE A 11 -20.36 -3.92 -21.58
C ILE A 11 -20.81 -4.16 -23.03
N GLY A 12 -20.02 -3.71 -24.01
CA GLY A 12 -20.34 -3.88 -25.43
C GLY A 12 -20.38 -5.34 -25.88
N HIS A 13 -19.65 -6.25 -25.23
CA HIS A 13 -19.74 -7.69 -25.47
C HIS A 13 -21.09 -8.23 -25.00
N PHE A 14 -21.46 -7.99 -23.74
CA PHE A 14 -22.72 -8.50 -23.17
C PHE A 14 -23.97 -7.83 -23.74
N CYS A 15 -23.91 -6.54 -24.09
CA CYS A 15 -25.01 -5.88 -24.80
C CYS A 15 -25.29 -6.53 -26.17
N ARG A 16 -24.25 -6.96 -26.90
CA ARG A 16 -24.42 -7.68 -28.18
C ARG A 16 -25.04 -9.07 -28.00
N GLU A 17 -24.82 -9.68 -26.85
CA GLU A 17 -25.42 -10.97 -26.49
C GLU A 17 -26.85 -10.84 -25.98
N GLY A 18 -27.36 -9.62 -25.79
CA GLY A 18 -28.73 -9.34 -25.37
C GLY A 18 -28.90 -9.14 -23.87
N TYR A 19 -27.82 -8.91 -23.12
CA TYR A 19 -27.91 -8.57 -21.69
C TYR A 19 -28.15 -7.07 -21.49
N SER A 20 -28.94 -6.75 -20.46
CA SER A 20 -29.01 -5.41 -19.88
C SER A 20 -27.90 -5.24 -18.86
N VAL A 21 -27.12 -4.17 -19.00
CA VAL A 21 -25.86 -3.98 -18.27
C VAL A 21 -25.90 -2.71 -17.43
N SER A 22 -25.46 -2.79 -16.17
CA SER A 22 -25.16 -1.62 -15.33
C SER A 22 -23.77 -1.74 -14.71
N VAL A 23 -23.16 -0.62 -14.32
CA VAL A 23 -21.75 -0.58 -13.87
C VAL A 23 -21.68 0.13 -12.52
N GLY A 24 -20.91 -0.43 -11.60
CA GLY A 24 -20.59 0.20 -10.31
C GLY A 24 -19.33 -0.43 -9.72
N ASP A 25 -18.44 0.38 -9.14
CA ASP A 25 -17.25 -0.06 -8.39
C ASP A 25 -16.37 -1.09 -9.13
N GLY A 26 -16.20 -0.94 -10.45
CA GLY A 26 -15.40 -1.87 -11.27
C GLY A 26 -16.08 -3.21 -11.56
N VAL A 27 -17.35 -3.35 -11.19
CA VAL A 27 -18.20 -4.51 -11.46
C VAL A 27 -19.24 -4.16 -12.52
N VAL A 28 -19.43 -5.07 -13.46
CA VAL A 28 -20.44 -4.99 -14.50
C VAL A 28 -21.56 -5.96 -14.16
N TRP A 29 -22.73 -5.43 -13.81
CA TRP A 29 -23.92 -6.22 -13.49
C TRP A 29 -24.70 -6.54 -14.75
N LEU A 30 -25.07 -7.80 -14.90
CA LEU A 30 -25.75 -8.35 -16.05
C LEU A 30 -27.16 -8.80 -15.66
N SER A 31 -28.13 -8.56 -16.53
CA SER A 31 -29.48 -9.09 -16.39
C SER A 31 -30.08 -9.46 -17.74
N ARG A 32 -30.68 -10.65 -17.80
CA ARG A 32 -31.34 -11.17 -19.01
C ARG A 32 -32.37 -12.21 -18.63
N ASP A 33 -33.61 -12.04 -19.10
CA ASP A 33 -34.68 -13.06 -18.98
C ASP A 33 -34.84 -13.64 -17.56
N GLY A 34 -34.74 -12.78 -16.53
CA GLY A 34 -34.81 -13.17 -15.12
C GLY A 34 -33.51 -13.71 -14.50
N SER A 35 -32.50 -14.02 -15.33
CA SER A 35 -31.15 -14.37 -14.88
C SER A 35 -30.34 -13.11 -14.56
N LYS A 36 -29.67 -13.11 -13.41
CA LYS A 36 -28.72 -12.06 -13.00
C LYS A 36 -27.30 -12.60 -13.07
N GLY A 37 -26.34 -11.73 -13.34
CA GLY A 37 -24.93 -12.06 -13.31
C GLY A 37 -24.09 -10.86 -12.96
N ALA A 38 -22.81 -11.10 -12.70
CA ALA A 38 -21.87 -10.03 -12.42
C ALA A 38 -20.49 -10.38 -12.99
N VAL A 39 -19.76 -9.34 -13.40
CA VAL A 39 -18.41 -9.46 -13.98
C VAL A 39 -17.47 -8.52 -13.23
N TRP A 40 -16.45 -9.09 -12.58
CA TRP A 40 -15.40 -8.32 -11.92
C TRP A 40 -14.28 -8.04 -12.92
N VAL A 41 -14.06 -6.76 -13.22
CA VAL A 41 -13.12 -6.35 -14.26
C VAL A 41 -11.80 -5.95 -13.62
N VAL A 42 -10.77 -6.78 -13.83
CA VAL A 42 -9.41 -6.44 -13.40
C VAL A 42 -8.79 -5.50 -14.43
N PRO A 43 -8.26 -4.32 -14.06
CA PRO A 43 -7.67 -3.39 -15.01
C PRO A 43 -6.37 -3.93 -15.63
N ILE A 44 -6.00 -3.42 -16.81
CA ILE A 44 -4.81 -3.85 -17.58
C ILE A 44 -3.50 -3.71 -16.78
N GLY A 45 -3.43 -2.67 -15.92
CA GLY A 45 -2.33 -2.42 -15.01
C GLY A 45 -2.51 -2.99 -13.61
N GLY A 46 -3.57 -3.78 -13.38
CA GLY A 46 -3.84 -4.40 -12.08
C GLY A 46 -2.78 -5.42 -11.69
N GLY A 47 -2.48 -5.49 -10.40
CA GLY A 47 -1.61 -6.47 -9.78
C GLY A 47 -2.38 -7.69 -9.28
N LEU A 48 -1.74 -8.43 -8.38
CA LEU A 48 -2.32 -9.61 -7.74
C LEU A 48 -3.50 -9.24 -6.83
N ASP A 49 -3.47 -8.06 -6.21
CA ASP A 49 -4.47 -7.63 -5.24
C ASP A 49 -5.83 -7.42 -5.91
N GLU A 50 -5.85 -6.79 -7.09
CA GLU A 50 -7.07 -6.60 -7.87
C GLU A 50 -7.63 -7.93 -8.39
N ILE A 51 -6.75 -8.88 -8.76
CA ILE A 51 -7.17 -10.23 -9.14
C ILE A 51 -7.80 -10.94 -7.95
N LEU A 52 -7.16 -10.89 -6.78
CA LEU A 52 -7.65 -11.55 -5.58
C LEU A 52 -9.00 -10.96 -5.17
N TRP A 53 -9.13 -9.63 -5.16
CA TRP A 53 -10.39 -8.94 -4.88
C TRP A 53 -11.49 -9.36 -5.87
N ALA A 54 -11.18 -9.37 -7.17
CA ALA A 54 -12.12 -9.80 -8.21
C ALA A 54 -12.56 -11.26 -8.01
N VAL A 55 -11.63 -12.16 -7.71
CA VAL A 55 -11.92 -13.57 -7.46
C VAL A 55 -12.77 -13.75 -6.20
N MET A 56 -12.44 -13.04 -5.11
CA MET A 56 -13.20 -13.12 -3.86
C MET A 56 -14.65 -12.63 -4.04
N GLY A 57 -14.83 -11.46 -4.65
CA GLY A 57 -16.16 -10.92 -4.94
C GLY A 57 -16.94 -11.82 -5.90
N ALA A 58 -16.28 -12.33 -6.94
CA ALA A 58 -16.88 -13.26 -7.87
C ALA A 58 -17.33 -14.57 -7.21
N THR A 59 -16.52 -15.11 -6.29
CA THR A 59 -16.85 -16.32 -5.53
C THR A 59 -18.06 -16.09 -4.64
N GLU A 60 -18.09 -14.98 -3.90
CA GLU A 60 -19.21 -14.65 -3.02
C GLU A 60 -20.52 -14.53 -3.80
N TYR A 61 -20.49 -13.82 -4.92
CA TYR A 61 -21.66 -13.66 -5.77
C TYR A 61 -22.09 -14.97 -6.44
N ALA A 62 -21.15 -15.78 -6.93
CA ALA A 62 -21.43 -17.08 -7.52
C ALA A 62 -22.21 -17.98 -6.53
N ASN A 63 -21.84 -17.94 -5.25
CA ASN A 63 -22.51 -18.70 -4.21
C ASN A 63 -23.97 -18.25 -3.94
N ARG A 64 -24.30 -16.97 -4.18
CA ARG A 64 -25.63 -16.41 -3.91
C ARG A 64 -26.55 -16.38 -5.13
N PHE A 65 -25.99 -16.10 -6.30
CA PHE A 65 -26.76 -15.79 -7.51
C PHE A 65 -26.36 -16.65 -8.72
N GLY A 66 -25.35 -17.52 -8.57
CA GLY A 66 -24.92 -18.49 -9.57
C GLY A 66 -23.95 -17.92 -10.61
N ASN A 67 -24.40 -16.97 -11.44
CA ASN A 67 -23.62 -16.55 -12.62
C ASN A 67 -22.63 -15.43 -12.29
N SER A 68 -21.35 -15.76 -12.29
CA SER A 68 -20.29 -14.83 -11.89
C SER A 68 -19.07 -15.00 -12.79
N TYR A 69 -18.47 -13.89 -13.22
CA TYR A 69 -17.32 -13.89 -14.13
C TYR A 69 -16.19 -13.03 -13.60
N VAL A 70 -14.95 -13.46 -13.81
CA VAL A 70 -13.78 -12.58 -13.67
C VAL A 70 -13.27 -12.24 -15.07
N ALA A 71 -13.09 -10.96 -15.35
CA ALA A 71 -12.51 -10.48 -16.59
C ALA A 71 -11.05 -10.06 -16.37
N LEU A 72 -10.13 -10.79 -17.00
CA LEU A 72 -8.69 -10.57 -16.90
C LEU A 72 -8.11 -10.07 -18.22
N PRO A 73 -7.12 -9.17 -18.19
CA PRO A 73 -6.35 -8.84 -19.36
C PRO A 73 -5.44 -10.02 -19.77
N VAL A 74 -5.15 -10.18 -21.06
CA VAL A 74 -4.39 -11.34 -21.62
C VAL A 74 -3.05 -11.57 -20.92
N ASN A 75 -2.35 -10.51 -20.51
CA ASN A 75 -1.08 -10.57 -19.81
C ASN A 75 -1.17 -11.21 -18.41
N LEU A 76 -2.30 -11.03 -17.71
CA LEU A 76 -2.54 -11.60 -16.39
C LEU A 76 -3.14 -13.01 -16.49
N ALA A 77 -4.03 -13.25 -17.46
CA ALA A 77 -4.63 -14.56 -17.67
C ALA A 77 -3.58 -15.67 -17.90
N LYS A 78 -2.49 -15.37 -18.61
CA LYS A 78 -1.38 -16.32 -18.85
C LYS A 78 -0.64 -16.76 -17.59
N ARG A 79 -0.80 -16.06 -16.47
CA ARG A 79 -0.10 -16.33 -15.21
C ARG A 79 -0.93 -17.14 -14.22
N ILE A 80 -2.22 -17.31 -14.49
CA ILE A 80 -3.17 -17.95 -13.57
C ILE A 80 -3.69 -19.20 -14.25
N ASP A 81 -3.69 -20.32 -13.52
CA ASP A 81 -4.25 -21.56 -14.02
C ASP A 81 -5.79 -21.50 -13.96
N GLU A 82 -6.41 -21.74 -15.12
CA GLU A 82 -7.86 -21.75 -15.37
C GLU A 82 -8.61 -22.71 -14.43
N SER A 83 -7.93 -23.77 -13.96
CA SER A 83 -8.50 -24.78 -13.05
C SER A 83 -9.03 -24.19 -11.73
N HIS A 84 -8.45 -23.07 -11.27
CA HIS A 84 -8.88 -22.40 -10.05
C HIS A 84 -10.27 -21.81 -10.20
N PHE A 85 -10.55 -21.09 -11.29
CA PHE A 85 -11.86 -20.49 -11.55
C PHE A 85 -12.96 -21.56 -11.66
N TRP A 86 -12.63 -22.66 -12.33
CA TRP A 86 -13.52 -23.81 -12.46
C TRP A 86 -13.93 -24.42 -11.11
N THR A 87 -12.97 -24.56 -10.20
CA THR A 87 -13.20 -25.15 -8.86
C THR A 87 -14.21 -24.33 -8.05
N TYR A 88 -14.23 -23.01 -8.25
CA TYR A 88 -15.16 -22.10 -7.58
C TYR A 88 -16.45 -21.82 -8.39
N GLY A 89 -16.60 -22.43 -9.58
CA GLY A 89 -17.76 -22.21 -10.45
C GLY A 89 -17.81 -20.84 -11.11
N ILE A 90 -16.68 -20.12 -11.14
CA ILE A 90 -16.56 -18.77 -11.69
C ILE A 90 -16.20 -18.86 -13.18
N GLY A 91 -16.89 -18.07 -14.00
CA GLY A 91 -16.57 -17.90 -15.40
C GLY A 91 -15.31 -17.03 -15.60
N LEU A 92 -14.57 -17.27 -16.67
CA LEU A 92 -13.35 -16.53 -16.98
C LEU A 92 -13.50 -15.87 -18.35
N LEU A 93 -13.41 -14.54 -18.35
CA LEU A 93 -13.32 -13.73 -19.55
C LEU A 93 -11.88 -13.22 -19.67
N VAL A 94 -11.31 -13.36 -20.85
CA VAL A 94 -10.01 -12.79 -21.18
C VAL A 94 -10.20 -11.70 -22.21
N TYR A 95 -9.69 -10.52 -21.92
CA TYR A 95 -9.82 -9.37 -22.81
C TYR A 95 -8.48 -8.77 -23.20
N ASP A 96 -8.44 -8.21 -24.40
CA ASP A 96 -7.32 -7.45 -24.96
C ASP A 96 -7.83 -6.08 -25.45
N GLU A 97 -6.96 -5.30 -26.09
CA GLU A 97 -7.28 -4.02 -26.75
C GLU A 97 -8.51 -4.10 -27.65
N ASP A 98 -8.66 -5.19 -28.42
CA ASP A 98 -9.67 -5.30 -29.46
C ASP A 98 -10.79 -6.30 -29.18
N MET A 99 -10.59 -7.24 -28.26
CA MET A 99 -11.50 -8.39 -28.13
C MET A 99 -11.70 -8.87 -26.69
N VAL A 100 -12.89 -9.39 -26.43
CA VAL A 100 -13.24 -10.14 -25.22
C VAL A 100 -13.50 -11.58 -25.66
N ARG A 101 -12.89 -12.54 -24.98
CA ARG A 101 -13.08 -13.98 -25.21
C ARG A 101 -13.50 -14.65 -23.92
N GLU A 102 -14.57 -15.41 -23.98
CA GLU A 102 -14.94 -16.30 -22.89
C GLU A 102 -14.08 -17.58 -22.96
N ILE A 103 -13.35 -17.86 -21.88
CA ILE A 103 -12.51 -19.06 -21.74
C ILE A 103 -13.26 -20.12 -20.95
N LEU A 104 -13.95 -19.71 -19.87
CA LEU A 104 -14.74 -20.59 -19.03
C LEU A 104 -16.12 -20.01 -18.81
N GLN A 105 -17.14 -20.84 -19.02
CA GLN A 105 -18.51 -20.54 -18.61
C GLN A 105 -18.67 -20.74 -17.10
N PRO A 106 -19.42 -19.86 -16.41
CA PRO A 106 -19.73 -20.02 -15.01
C PRO A 106 -20.57 -21.27 -14.83
N ARG A 107 -20.33 -21.95 -13.72
CA ARG A 107 -21.14 -23.09 -13.31
C ARG A 107 -21.93 -22.63 -12.11
N PRO A 108 -23.24 -22.34 -12.26
CA PRO A 108 -24.07 -22.16 -11.09
C PRO A 108 -23.93 -23.43 -10.28
N ARG A 109 -23.38 -23.33 -9.06
CA ARG A 109 -23.50 -24.43 -8.13
C ARG A 109 -25.00 -24.65 -7.97
N ALA A 110 -25.46 -25.82 -8.40
CA ALA A 110 -26.79 -26.28 -8.04
C ALA A 110 -26.95 -25.98 -6.55
N GLU A 111 -28.06 -25.33 -6.22
CA GLU A 111 -28.37 -24.77 -4.91
C GLU A 111 -27.85 -25.67 -3.77
N PRO A 112 -27.48 -25.10 -2.60
CA PRO A 112 -27.39 -25.91 -1.40
C PRO A 112 -28.69 -26.69 -1.33
N ARG A 113 -28.59 -28.01 -1.44
CA ARG A 113 -29.69 -28.94 -1.48
C ARG A 113 -30.58 -28.65 -0.28
N GLU A 114 -31.63 -27.84 -0.48
CA GLU A 114 -32.78 -27.79 0.41
C GLU A 114 -33.31 -29.22 0.38
N GLN A 115 -32.99 -29.96 1.43
CA GLN A 115 -33.54 -31.28 1.63
C GLN A 115 -35.05 -31.10 1.64
N ALA A 116 -35.70 -31.84 0.76
CA ALA A 116 -37.14 -31.95 0.70
C ALA A 116 -37.71 -32.21 2.11
N THR A 117 -38.22 -31.17 2.75
CA THR A 117 -39.20 -31.29 3.81
C THR A 117 -40.42 -30.50 3.36
N THR A 118 -41.38 -31.25 2.82
CA THR A 118 -42.79 -30.89 2.86
C THR A 118 -43.14 -30.25 4.21
N HIS A 119 -43.56 -28.99 4.16
CA HIS A 119 -44.21 -28.20 5.21
C HIS A 119 -45.27 -29.03 6.00
N PRO A 120 -45.53 -28.72 7.29
CA PRO A 120 -46.13 -27.45 7.66
C PRO A 120 -45.53 -26.74 8.88
N GLU A 121 -45.60 -25.40 8.82
CA GLU A 121 -45.76 -24.44 9.92
C GLU A 121 -45.33 -24.88 11.32
N GLU A 122 -44.18 -24.39 11.81
CA GLU A 122 -44.00 -23.80 13.16
C GLU A 122 -42.51 -23.46 13.42
N SER A 123 -42.26 -22.22 13.88
CA SER A 123 -41.03 -21.69 14.53
C SER A 123 -39.74 -21.43 13.71
N ASP A 124 -39.73 -20.37 12.90
CA ASP A 124 -38.53 -19.70 12.35
C ASP A 124 -38.11 -18.47 13.18
N VAL A 125 -37.80 -18.62 14.47
CA VAL A 125 -37.35 -17.47 15.29
C VAL A 125 -35.98 -17.68 15.96
N GLU A 126 -35.47 -18.91 16.04
CA GLU A 126 -34.26 -19.17 16.86
C GLU A 126 -32.92 -19.16 16.08
N THR A 127 -32.91 -19.07 14.75
CA THR A 127 -31.64 -19.16 13.96
C THR A 127 -31.12 -17.85 13.37
N ASP A 128 -31.90 -16.78 13.33
CA ASP A 128 -31.44 -15.48 12.82
C ASP A 128 -30.65 -14.68 13.87
N GLU A 129 -30.99 -14.80 15.16
CA GLU A 129 -30.26 -14.10 16.24
C GLU A 129 -28.85 -14.66 16.42
N GLU A 130 -28.67 -15.99 16.37
CA GLU A 130 -27.36 -16.62 16.50
C GLU A 130 -26.44 -16.31 15.30
N ARG A 131 -26.98 -16.32 14.07
CA ARG A 131 -26.24 -15.92 12.87
C ARG A 131 -25.83 -14.45 12.91
N SER A 132 -26.75 -13.58 13.31
CA SER A 132 -26.47 -12.14 13.48
C SER A 132 -25.42 -11.90 14.57
N SER A 133 -25.44 -12.66 15.66
CA SER A 133 -24.43 -12.57 16.73
C SER A 133 -23.03 -12.97 16.26
N LEU A 134 -22.92 -14.01 15.42
CA LEU A 134 -21.66 -14.48 14.87
C LEU A 134 -21.09 -13.49 13.86
N ASP A 135 -21.95 -12.96 12.98
CA ASP A 135 -21.58 -11.95 11.99
C ASP A 135 -21.13 -10.66 12.66
N ASN A 136 -21.79 -10.24 13.74
CA ASN A 136 -21.39 -9.07 14.54
C ASN A 136 -20.05 -9.29 15.26
N ALA A 137 -19.80 -10.49 15.80
CA ALA A 137 -18.52 -10.81 16.45
C ALA A 137 -17.36 -10.82 15.45
N ILE A 138 -17.59 -11.34 14.24
CA ILE A 138 -16.60 -11.31 13.15
C ILE A 138 -16.36 -9.87 12.71
N LEU A 139 -17.42 -9.06 12.59
CA LEU A 139 -17.32 -7.65 12.22
C LEU A 139 -16.52 -6.85 13.26
N GLU A 140 -16.76 -7.06 14.55
CA GLU A 140 -15.99 -6.42 15.63
C GLU A 140 -14.51 -6.78 15.58
N GLU A 141 -14.18 -8.06 15.32
CA GLU A 141 -12.78 -8.49 15.21
C GLU A 141 -12.10 -7.89 13.97
N LEU A 142 -12.80 -7.82 12.84
CA LEU A 142 -12.30 -7.16 11.64
C LEU A 142 -12.07 -5.67 11.88
N LEU A 143 -13.00 -4.97 12.54
CA LEU A 143 -12.85 -3.56 12.90
C LEU A 143 -11.65 -3.34 13.83
N ARG A 144 -11.46 -4.19 14.85
CA ARG A 144 -10.27 -4.14 15.72
C ARG A 144 -8.97 -4.34 14.95
N ARG A 145 -8.97 -5.25 13.99
CA ARG A 145 -7.80 -5.53 13.17
C ARG A 145 -7.47 -4.35 12.24
N VAL A 146 -8.48 -3.73 11.64
CA VAL A 146 -8.33 -2.51 10.84
C VAL A 146 -7.75 -1.38 11.69
N GLU A 147 -8.33 -1.11 12.86
CA GLU A 147 -7.84 -0.04 13.75
C GLU A 147 -6.39 -0.30 14.21
N ARG A 148 -6.02 -1.56 14.45
CA ARG A 148 -4.62 -1.91 14.75
C ARG A 148 -3.70 -1.60 13.58
N LEU A 149 -4.09 -1.98 12.36
CA LEU A 149 -3.29 -1.74 11.15
C LEU A 149 -3.16 -0.25 10.85
N GLU A 150 -4.24 0.54 11.01
CA GLU A 150 -4.20 2.00 10.87
C GLU A 150 -3.23 2.63 11.88
N ARG A 151 -3.23 2.16 13.13
CA ARG A 151 -2.25 2.60 14.14
C ARG A 151 -0.82 2.21 13.79
N GLU A 152 -0.60 1.07 13.14
CA GLU A 152 0.73 0.67 12.67
C GLU A 152 1.20 1.51 11.48
N ILE A 153 0.32 1.79 10.52
CA ILE A 153 0.60 2.67 9.38
C ILE A 153 0.94 4.07 9.87
N ALA A 154 0.16 4.65 10.78
CA ALA A 154 0.44 5.98 11.33
C ALA A 154 1.82 6.06 12.00
N LYS A 155 2.26 4.99 12.68
CA LYS A 155 3.62 4.91 13.25
C LYS A 155 4.70 4.82 12.19
N LEU A 156 4.46 4.08 11.10
CA LEU A 156 5.41 3.97 10.00
C LEU A 156 5.56 5.32 9.29
N GLU A 157 4.46 6.04 9.05
CA GLU A 157 4.48 7.39 8.47
C GLU A 157 5.24 8.38 9.38
N GLU A 158 5.05 8.30 10.70
CA GLU A 158 5.81 9.12 11.66
C GLU A 158 7.31 8.80 11.60
N LEU A 159 7.69 7.52 11.52
CA LEU A 159 9.08 7.10 11.36
C LEU A 159 9.68 7.60 10.04
N GLU A 160 8.96 7.52 8.93
CA GLU A 160 9.40 8.06 7.64
C GLU A 160 9.63 9.58 7.70
N LEU A 161 8.74 10.32 8.35
CA LEU A 161 8.89 11.75 8.56
C LEU A 161 10.13 12.08 9.41
N LEU A 162 10.38 11.30 10.47
CA LEU A 162 11.57 11.44 11.31
C LEU A 162 12.85 11.14 10.52
N MET A 163 12.86 10.07 9.72
CA MET A 163 14.00 9.75 8.86
C MET A 163 14.27 10.83 7.82
N ALA A 164 13.23 11.38 7.19
CA ALA A 164 13.36 12.49 6.24
C ALA A 164 13.98 13.72 6.93
N ARG A 165 13.55 14.03 8.16
CA ARG A 165 14.09 15.14 8.95
C ARG A 165 15.55 14.92 9.37
N VAL A 166 15.92 13.70 9.72
CA VAL A 166 17.32 13.33 10.02
C VAL A 166 18.18 13.47 8.75
N GLY A 167 17.71 12.97 7.61
CA GLY A 167 18.44 13.08 6.33
C GLY A 167 18.71 14.52 5.90
N VAL A 168 17.77 15.44 6.13
CA VAL A 168 17.99 16.89 5.89
C VAL A 168 19.03 17.46 6.84
N SER A 169 19.06 17.00 8.09
CA SER A 169 20.01 17.46 9.11
C SER A 169 21.43 16.94 8.83
N GLU A 170 21.56 15.69 8.41
CA GLU A 170 22.84 15.10 7.97
C GLU A 170 23.37 15.77 6.70
N SER A 171 22.49 16.08 5.74
CA SER A 171 22.86 16.82 4.53
C SER A 171 23.39 18.23 4.84
N ARG A 172 22.79 18.91 5.84
CA ARG A 172 23.28 20.20 6.34
C ARG A 172 24.59 20.06 7.11
N ALA A 173 24.76 19.05 7.95
CA ALA A 173 26.02 18.79 8.64
C ALA A 173 27.16 18.45 7.66
N GLY A 174 26.89 17.66 6.62
CA GLY A 174 27.85 17.29 5.58
C GLY A 174 28.31 18.48 4.73
N THR A 175 27.41 19.41 4.42
CA THR A 175 27.75 20.66 3.71
C THR A 175 28.55 21.62 4.59
N GLN A 176 28.26 21.69 5.90
CA GLN A 176 29.04 22.49 6.85
C GLN A 176 30.45 21.92 7.08
N ALA A 177 30.58 20.60 7.18
CA ALA A 177 31.86 19.91 7.26
C ALA A 177 32.73 20.10 6.00
N ARG A 178 32.11 20.10 4.81
CA ARG A 178 32.79 20.41 3.54
C ARG A 178 33.22 21.86 3.43
N THR A 179 32.46 22.79 4.00
CA THR A 179 32.81 24.22 3.99
C THR A 179 33.96 24.52 4.94
N ALA A 180 34.07 23.79 6.06
CA ALA A 180 35.19 23.88 7.00
C ALA A 180 36.51 23.28 6.46
N GLN A 181 36.45 22.46 5.42
CA GLN A 181 37.63 21.87 4.75
C GLN A 181 38.11 22.67 3.53
N ARG A 182 37.59 23.87 3.28
CA ARG A 182 38.12 24.71 2.20
C ARG A 182 39.56 25.11 2.55
N PRO A 183 40.59 24.64 1.80
CA PRO A 183 41.95 25.09 2.04
C PRO A 183 41.99 26.61 1.83
N LEU A 184 42.45 27.33 2.85
CA LEU A 184 42.77 28.75 2.75
C LEU A 184 43.71 28.92 1.54
N PRO A 185 43.46 29.90 0.65
CA PRO A 185 44.41 30.21 -0.40
C PRO A 185 45.73 30.60 0.26
N LEU A 186 46.76 29.80 0.01
CA LEU A 186 48.14 30.08 0.37
C LEU A 186 48.53 31.38 -0.35
N VAL A 187 48.47 32.50 0.37
CA VAL A 187 49.09 33.75 -0.08
C VAL A 187 50.60 33.52 -0.02
N ALA A 188 51.26 33.77 -1.15
CA ALA A 188 52.69 33.59 -1.35
C ALA A 188 53.53 34.33 -0.27
N PRO A 189 54.75 33.84 0.04
CA PRO A 189 55.56 34.41 1.12
C PRO A 189 56.06 35.79 0.71
N ALA A 190 55.49 36.83 1.31
CA ALA A 190 56.16 38.12 1.36
C ALA A 190 57.36 37.98 2.30
N THR A 191 58.56 38.00 1.72
CA THR A 191 59.83 38.17 2.42
C THR A 191 59.73 39.39 3.32
N ILE A 192 59.59 39.18 4.62
CA ILE A 192 59.77 40.22 5.63
C ILE A 192 61.02 39.87 6.41
N HIS A 193 61.98 40.79 6.31
CA HIS A 193 63.26 40.80 6.99
C HIS A 193 63.15 40.36 8.46
N TYR A 194 63.93 39.33 8.82
CA TYR A 194 64.33 39.10 10.20
C TYR A 194 65.16 40.30 10.67
N GLN A 195 64.59 41.15 11.53
CA GLN A 195 65.36 41.88 12.53
C GLN A 195 65.25 41.11 13.84
N ALA A 196 66.33 40.44 14.19
CA ALA A 196 66.53 39.88 15.52
C ALA A 196 66.99 41.01 16.44
N GLU A 197 66.09 41.53 17.28
CA GLU A 197 66.46 42.29 18.46
C GLU A 197 65.62 41.83 19.66
N HIS A 198 66.32 41.15 20.57
CA HIS A 198 66.12 41.11 22.02
C HIS A 198 64.71 40.93 22.61
N ALA A 199 64.48 39.80 23.29
CA ALA A 199 64.62 39.73 24.75
C ALA A 199 64.02 38.44 25.31
N VAL A 200 64.87 37.60 25.89
CA VAL A 200 64.48 36.63 26.91
C VAL A 200 63.98 37.42 28.11
N LYS A 201 62.69 37.29 28.45
CA LYS A 201 62.18 37.63 29.78
C LYS A 201 61.27 36.53 30.30
N SER A 202 61.82 35.79 31.23
CA SER A 202 61.15 34.88 32.13
C SER A 202 60.16 35.64 33.03
N ILE A 203 59.03 34.98 33.30
CA ILE A 203 58.20 35.04 34.51
C ILE A 203 57.27 36.27 34.68
N SER A 204 55.96 36.03 34.75
CA SER A 204 55.18 36.28 35.98
C SER A 204 53.72 35.82 35.87
N HIS A 205 53.29 35.10 36.91
CA HIS A 205 51.90 34.93 37.30
C HIS A 205 51.19 36.29 37.32
N SER A 206 50.18 36.45 36.47
CA SER A 206 49.06 37.33 36.76
C SER A 206 47.80 36.68 36.20
N GLU A 207 46.72 36.83 36.94
CA GLU A 207 45.42 36.17 36.80
C GLU A 207 44.72 36.59 35.50
N GLU A 208 45.14 36.02 34.37
CA GLU A 208 44.45 36.21 33.11
C GLU A 208 43.25 35.27 33.04
N LYS A 209 42.07 35.88 33.24
CA LYS A 209 40.75 35.32 32.92
C LYS A 209 40.84 34.40 31.71
N LEU A 210 40.48 33.13 31.92
CA LEU A 210 40.31 32.17 30.84
C LEU A 210 39.47 32.80 29.72
N PRO A 211 39.90 32.66 28.45
CA PRO A 211 39.12 33.09 27.31
C PRO A 211 37.67 32.59 27.40
N SER A 212 36.71 33.40 26.97
CA SER A 212 35.26 33.16 27.17
C SER A 212 34.76 31.81 26.66
N TYR A 213 35.41 31.24 25.65
CA TYR A 213 35.09 29.92 25.08
C TYR A 213 35.58 28.74 25.93
N LEU A 214 36.48 28.96 26.89
CA LEU A 214 36.97 27.92 27.81
C LEU A 214 36.22 27.90 29.14
N GLN A 215 35.43 28.92 29.47
CA GLN A 215 34.78 29.02 30.79
C GLN A 215 33.68 27.97 31.03
N ASN A 216 33.05 27.44 29.97
CA ASN A 216 31.95 26.46 30.06
C ASN A 216 32.34 25.10 29.47
N ASN A 217 33.62 24.76 29.41
CA ASN A 217 34.06 23.51 28.82
C ASN A 217 34.14 22.39 29.90
N PRO A 218 33.22 21.40 29.88
CA PRO A 218 33.17 20.33 30.88
C PRO A 218 34.43 19.45 30.89
N TRP A 219 35.25 19.49 29.84
CA TRP A 219 36.50 18.73 29.74
C TRP A 219 37.64 19.34 30.55
N ILE A 220 37.57 20.63 30.90
CA ILE A 220 38.63 21.29 31.68
C ILE A 220 38.71 20.71 33.09
N GLU A 221 37.56 20.42 33.71
CA GLU A 221 37.52 19.80 35.04
C GLU A 221 38.13 18.40 35.03
N VAL A 222 37.82 17.61 34.00
CA VAL A 222 38.34 16.23 33.81
C VAL A 222 39.86 16.23 33.59
N LEU A 223 40.39 17.25 32.91
CA LEU A 223 41.82 17.37 32.65
C LEU A 223 42.57 17.95 33.84
N ALA A 224 41.97 18.86 34.61
CA ALA A 224 42.56 19.42 35.82
C ALA A 224 42.62 18.38 36.97
N SER A 225 41.66 17.45 37.04
CA SER A 225 41.62 16.42 38.08
C SER A 225 42.61 15.26 37.87
N LYS A 226 43.29 15.20 36.72
CA LYS A 226 44.24 14.14 36.37
C LYS A 226 45.70 14.45 36.73
N ARG A 227 45.92 15.38 37.67
CA ARG A 227 47.24 15.80 38.12
C ARG A 227 47.57 15.29 39.51
#